data_AF-A0A3M1A7F6-F1
#
_entry.id   AF-A0A3M1A7F6-F1
#
_cell.length_a   1.000
_cell.length_b   1.000
_cell.length_c   1.000
_cell.angle_alpha   90.00
_cell.angle_beta   90.00
_cell.angle_gamma   90.00
#
_symmetry.space_group_name_H-M   'P 1'
#
loop_
_entity.id
_entity.type
_entity.pdbx_description
1 polymer ?
#
loop_
_entity_poly.entity_id
_entity_poly.type
_entity_poly.pdbx_seq_one_letter_code
_entity_poly.pdbx_strand_id
1 'polypeptide(L)'
;MGVDRNLRIKTLTGAGVAGKVPRAQRGAGVKWILLLALLTLTSACFRGLPSDKPPIHINPNMDDQPKYKPQSASQFFVDGATMREPVPGTVPRGFLREDQAYYFGRDARGDTLKHVPVPITMQLLKRGQQRFNIYCSPCHSRVGDGKGIVVQYNFLPPPTFHSDRLRNVPDGYIFSVITNGIRNMPSYRHQISVADRWAIVAYVRALQRSQHATLDDLPEEIRSEYESEFEY
;
A
#
# COMPACT_ATOMS: atom_id res chain seq x y z
N MET A 1 61.25 -75.11 56.20
CA MET A 1 60.45 -75.73 57.29
C MET A 1 58.99 -75.54 56.89
N GLY A 2 58.34 -76.53 56.26
CA GLY A 2 57.65 -77.63 56.96
C GLY A 2 56.28 -77.11 57.46
N VAL A 3 55.12 -77.73 57.31
CA VAL A 3 54.71 -79.09 56.97
C VAL A 3 53.22 -79.03 56.59
N ASP A 4 52.88 -79.79 55.55
CA ASP A 4 51.67 -80.58 55.25
C ASP A 4 50.35 -80.52 56.07
N ARG A 5 49.26 -80.67 55.28
CA ARG A 5 48.05 -81.52 55.42
C ARG A 5 46.91 -81.17 56.39
N ASN A 6 45.71 -80.99 55.83
CA ASN A 6 44.60 -81.98 55.85
C ASN A 6 43.32 -81.40 55.20
N LEU A 7 42.88 -81.90 54.04
CA LEU A 7 41.82 -82.92 53.85
C LEU A 7 40.42 -82.52 54.35
N ARG A 8 39.48 -82.27 53.42
CA ARG A 8 38.33 -83.17 53.16
C ARG A 8 37.53 -82.74 51.93
N ILE A 9 37.38 -83.72 51.04
CA ILE A 9 36.53 -83.72 49.86
C ILE A 9 35.09 -83.96 50.32
N LYS A 10 34.15 -83.12 49.86
CA LYS A 10 32.72 -83.47 49.76
C LYS A 10 32.32 -83.41 48.30
N THR A 11 32.14 -84.59 47.73
CA THR A 11 31.45 -84.83 46.46
C THR A 11 30.00 -84.38 46.57
N LEU A 12 29.58 -83.46 45.70
CA LEU A 12 28.18 -83.21 45.41
C LEU A 12 27.97 -83.40 43.92
N THR A 13 27.36 -84.54 43.60
CA THR A 13 26.60 -84.80 42.38
C THR A 13 25.58 -83.68 42.17
N GLY A 14 25.67 -83.00 41.03
CA GLY A 14 24.74 -81.94 40.64
C GLY A 14 24.56 -81.97 39.13
N ALA A 15 23.35 -82.32 38.71
CA ALA A 15 22.93 -82.54 37.34
C ALA A 15 23.22 -81.36 36.40
N GLY A 16 23.49 -81.67 35.14
CA GLY A 16 23.52 -80.69 34.06
C GLY A 16 22.19 -79.95 33.99
N VAL A 17 22.26 -78.63 34.16
CA VAL A 17 21.15 -77.72 33.88
C VAL A 17 21.59 -76.85 32.72
N ALA A 18 20.94 -77.05 31.58
CA ALA A 18 21.03 -76.19 30.42
C ALA A 18 20.87 -74.72 30.84
N GLY A 19 21.95 -73.94 30.69
CA GLY A 19 21.91 -72.50 30.88
C GLY A 19 20.93 -71.88 29.89
N LYS A 20 19.73 -71.51 30.35
CA LYS A 20 18.85 -70.60 29.63
C LYS A 20 19.58 -69.26 29.52
N VAL A 21 19.98 -68.91 28.30
CA VAL A 21 20.41 -67.54 27.96
C VAL A 21 19.30 -66.59 28.43
N PRO A 22 19.59 -65.56 29.25
CA PRO A 22 18.57 -64.61 29.66
C PRO A 22 17.97 -63.98 28.41
N ARG A 23 16.65 -64.12 28.27
CA ARG A 23 15.87 -63.53 27.18
C ARG A 23 16.09 -62.02 27.25
N ALA A 24 17.01 -61.51 26.42
CA ALA A 24 17.31 -60.09 26.31
C ALA A 24 15.99 -59.32 26.23
N GLN A 25 15.85 -58.28 27.04
CA GLN A 25 14.68 -57.41 27.07
C GLN A 25 14.54 -56.69 25.72
N ARG A 26 14.01 -57.39 24.70
CA ARG A 26 13.78 -56.88 23.34
C ARG A 26 12.73 -55.75 23.30
N GLY A 27 12.12 -55.40 24.44
CA GLY A 27 11.08 -54.38 24.55
C GLY A 27 11.58 -52.97 24.87
N ALA A 28 12.78 -52.79 25.42
CA ALA A 28 13.27 -51.45 25.82
C ALA A 28 13.71 -50.62 24.60
N GLY A 29 14.50 -51.21 23.69
CA GLY A 29 14.97 -50.53 22.47
C GLY A 29 13.86 -50.15 21.49
N VAL A 30 12.83 -51.01 21.36
CA VAL A 30 11.69 -50.75 20.47
C VAL A 30 10.84 -49.58 20.97
N LYS A 31 10.69 -49.42 22.30
CA LYS A 31 10.00 -48.25 22.89
C LYS A 31 10.73 -46.94 22.62
N TRP A 32 12.07 -46.93 22.69
CA TRP A 32 12.88 -45.75 22.36
C TRP A 32 12.84 -45.41 20.87
N ILE A 33 12.87 -46.41 19.99
CA ILE A 33 12.75 -46.21 18.54
C ILE A 33 11.37 -45.64 18.18
N LEU A 34 10.30 -46.17 18.77
CA LEU A 34 8.94 -45.66 18.54
C LEU A 34 8.75 -44.23 19.09
N LEU A 35 9.36 -43.90 20.24
CA LEU A 35 9.37 -42.54 20.78
C LEU A 35 10.12 -41.55 19.88
N LEU A 36 11.30 -41.94 19.36
CA LEU A 36 12.06 -41.11 18.43
C LEU A 36 11.35 -40.94 17.08
N ALA A 37 10.70 -41.98 16.56
CA ALA A 37 9.88 -41.91 15.36
C ALA A 37 8.66 -40.98 15.57
N LEU A 38 7.99 -41.07 16.72
CA LEU A 38 6.87 -40.18 17.04
C LEU A 38 7.32 -38.72 17.19
N LEU A 39 8.46 -38.46 17.83
CA LEU A 39 9.00 -37.11 18.04
C LEU A 39 9.44 -36.45 16.71
N THR A 40 9.97 -37.24 15.78
CA THR A 40 10.36 -36.77 14.44
C THR A 40 9.16 -36.51 13.56
N LEU A 41 8.11 -37.34 13.61
CA LEU A 41 6.84 -37.09 12.92
C LEU A 41 6.11 -35.85 13.44
N THR A 42 6.02 -35.65 14.77
CA THR A 42 5.37 -34.46 15.33
C THR A 42 6.14 -33.19 15.00
N SER A 43 7.48 -33.20 15.10
CA SER A 43 8.32 -32.06 14.69
C SER A 43 8.25 -31.78 13.19
N ALA A 44 8.02 -32.80 12.36
CA ALA A 44 7.82 -32.63 10.92
C ALA A 44 6.47 -31.98 10.58
N CYS A 45 5.41 -32.22 11.36
CA CYS A 45 4.11 -31.57 11.18
C CYS A 45 4.13 -30.05 11.49
N PHE A 46 5.09 -29.56 12.27
CA PHE A 46 5.23 -28.13 12.60
C PHE A 46 6.27 -27.39 11.74
N ARG A 47 6.93 -28.07 10.80
CA ARG A 47 7.86 -27.41 9.87
C ARG A 47 7.09 -26.64 8.81
N GLY A 48 7.12 -25.31 8.89
CA GLY A 48 6.61 -24.41 7.85
C GLY A 48 5.29 -23.69 8.17
N LEU A 49 4.80 -23.76 9.42
CA LEU A 49 3.71 -22.88 9.81
C LEU A 49 4.21 -21.41 9.83
N PRO A 50 3.49 -20.47 9.19
CA PRO A 50 3.83 -19.06 9.28
C PRO A 50 3.71 -18.60 10.74
N SER A 51 4.64 -17.76 11.19
CA SER A 51 4.58 -17.12 12.50
C SER A 51 4.00 -15.73 12.38
N ASP A 52 3.11 -15.35 13.30
CA ASP A 52 2.62 -13.97 13.43
C ASP A 52 3.67 -13.03 14.04
N LYS A 53 4.77 -13.58 14.58
CA LYS A 53 5.86 -12.80 15.15
C LYS A 53 6.90 -12.46 14.08
N PRO A 54 7.62 -11.33 14.24
CA PRO A 54 8.76 -11.04 13.39
C PRO A 54 9.76 -12.21 13.36
N PRO A 55 10.41 -12.46 12.21
CA PRO A 55 11.42 -13.51 12.08
C PRO A 55 12.55 -13.34 13.11
N ILE A 56 13.14 -14.46 13.52
CA ILE A 56 14.30 -14.45 14.42
C ILE A 56 15.47 -13.80 13.70
N HIS A 57 15.93 -12.66 14.22
CA HIS A 57 17.02 -11.91 13.64
C HIS A 57 18.35 -12.21 14.37
N ILE A 58 19.21 -13.04 13.75
CA ILE A 58 20.41 -13.61 14.39
C ILE A 58 21.50 -12.55 14.63
N ASN A 59 21.60 -11.53 13.77
CA ASN A 59 22.62 -10.48 13.90
C ASN A 59 22.03 -9.08 13.66
N PRO A 60 21.55 -8.38 14.69
CA PRO A 60 20.89 -7.07 14.57
C PRO A 60 21.83 -5.86 14.49
N ASN A 61 23.15 -6.05 14.38
CA ASN A 61 24.16 -5.03 14.67
C ASN A 61 23.96 -3.66 13.96
N MET A 62 23.37 -3.61 12.76
CA MET A 62 23.14 -2.34 12.02
C MET A 62 21.76 -2.19 11.38
N ASP A 63 20.80 -3.01 11.79
CA ASP A 63 19.44 -2.96 11.26
C ASP A 63 18.69 -1.75 11.84
N ASP A 64 18.75 -1.65 13.16
CA ASP A 64 18.25 -0.53 13.96
C ASP A 64 19.43 0.33 14.38
N GLN A 65 19.59 1.44 13.65
CA GLN A 65 20.67 2.38 13.90
C GLN A 65 20.20 3.46 14.88
N PRO A 66 21.10 4.05 15.69
CA PRO A 66 20.79 5.15 16.60
C PRO A 66 20.64 6.49 15.84
N LYS A 67 19.89 6.48 14.74
CA LYS A 67 19.49 7.64 13.94
C LYS A 67 18.04 7.48 13.53
N TYR A 68 17.33 8.59 13.42
CA TYR A 68 15.95 8.54 12.96
C TYR A 68 15.87 8.47 11.43
N LYS A 69 14.96 7.63 10.94
CA LYS A 69 14.59 7.56 9.52
C LYS A 69 13.31 8.40 9.33
N PRO A 70 13.01 8.86 8.09
CA PRO A 70 11.71 9.46 7.83
C PRO A 70 10.58 8.53 8.27
N GLN A 71 9.61 9.08 9.02
CA GLN A 71 8.46 8.35 9.56
C GLN A 71 8.78 7.26 10.60
N SER A 72 9.98 7.25 11.21
CA SER A 72 10.24 6.38 12.36
C SER A 72 9.65 6.95 13.65
N ALA A 73 9.42 6.10 14.65
CA ALA A 73 9.00 6.53 15.97
C ALA A 73 10.15 7.25 16.73
N SER A 74 9.78 8.19 17.59
CA SER A 74 10.67 8.88 18.54
C SER A 74 10.18 8.64 19.96
N GLN A 75 11.10 8.49 20.91
CA GLN A 75 10.77 8.47 22.35
C GLN A 75 10.95 9.84 23.00
N PHE A 76 11.52 10.81 22.27
CA PHE A 76 11.84 12.13 22.81
C PHE A 76 10.65 13.10 22.75
N PHE A 77 9.82 13.02 21.69
CA PHE A 77 8.67 13.91 21.51
C PHE A 77 7.37 13.26 22.01
N VAL A 78 6.46 14.08 22.54
CA VAL A 78 5.19 13.65 23.14
C VAL A 78 4.29 12.91 22.14
N ASP A 79 4.32 13.29 20.86
CA ASP A 79 3.53 12.69 19.79
C ASP A 79 4.18 11.45 19.17
N GLY A 80 5.36 11.04 19.66
CA GLY A 80 6.09 9.88 19.16
C GLY A 80 6.62 10.03 17.73
N ALA A 81 6.51 11.20 17.11
CA ALA A 81 6.90 11.41 15.72
C ALA A 81 8.31 12.00 15.60
N THR A 82 9.12 11.42 14.72
CA THR A 82 10.42 12.01 14.34
C THR A 82 10.29 13.16 13.36
N MET A 83 9.29 13.11 12.49
CA MET A 83 8.98 14.17 11.54
C MET A 83 8.33 15.33 12.28
N ARG A 84 9.06 16.45 12.38
CA ARG A 84 8.55 17.68 13.00
C ARG A 84 7.95 18.59 11.94
N GLU A 85 6.81 19.20 12.27
CA GLU A 85 6.24 20.25 11.42
C GLU A 85 7.16 21.48 11.44
N PRO A 86 7.51 22.06 10.29
CA PRO A 86 8.22 23.33 10.23
C PRO A 86 7.42 24.44 10.93
N VAL A 87 8.12 25.44 11.46
CA VAL A 87 7.47 26.61 12.05
C VAL A 87 6.61 27.32 10.98
N PRO A 88 5.36 27.70 11.29
CA PRO A 88 4.50 28.40 10.34
C PRO A 88 5.17 29.64 9.73
N GLY A 89 4.99 29.85 8.42
CA GLY A 89 5.61 30.96 7.68
C GLY A 89 7.02 30.65 7.15
N THR A 90 7.60 29.50 7.47
CA THR A 90 8.89 29.09 6.90
C THR A 90 8.77 28.82 5.40
N VAL A 91 9.65 29.45 4.59
CA VAL A 91 9.76 29.21 3.15
C VAL A 91 11.11 28.55 2.85
N PRO A 92 11.13 27.33 2.26
CA PRO A 92 12.38 26.69 1.89
C PRO A 92 13.03 27.37 0.68
N ARG A 93 14.36 27.32 0.60
CA ARG A 93 15.11 27.87 -0.55
C ARG A 93 14.70 27.15 -1.84
N GLY A 94 14.39 27.93 -2.89
CA GLY A 94 13.92 27.40 -4.18
C GLY A 94 12.44 27.02 -4.22
N PHE A 95 11.69 27.23 -3.14
CA PHE A 95 10.25 26.96 -3.06
C PHE A 95 9.41 28.24 -2.92
N LEU A 96 10.00 29.40 -3.24
CA LEU A 96 9.24 30.64 -3.33
C LEU A 96 8.23 30.51 -4.47
N ARG A 97 6.95 30.68 -4.15
CA ARG A 97 5.84 30.52 -5.09
C ARG A 97 5.50 31.89 -5.71
N GLU A 98 6.37 32.35 -6.59
CA GLU A 98 6.24 33.68 -7.23
C GLU A 98 5.06 33.72 -8.21
N ASP A 99 4.89 32.68 -9.02
CA ASP A 99 3.82 32.59 -10.01
C ASP A 99 2.47 32.26 -9.35
N GLN A 100 1.66 33.30 -9.13
CA GLN A 100 0.34 33.13 -8.52
C GLN A 100 -0.63 32.34 -9.39
N ALA A 101 -0.53 32.46 -10.71
CA ALA A 101 -1.38 31.74 -11.64
C ALA A 101 -1.12 30.25 -11.54
N TYR A 102 0.15 29.85 -11.55
CA TYR A 102 0.53 28.44 -11.49
C TYR A 102 0.37 27.83 -10.09
N TYR A 103 0.77 28.51 -9.01
CA TYR A 103 0.77 27.90 -7.67
C TYR A 103 -0.56 28.02 -6.93
N PHE A 104 -1.37 29.04 -7.23
CA PHE A 104 -2.60 29.33 -6.50
C PHE A 104 -3.85 29.39 -7.38
N GLY A 105 -3.71 29.33 -8.72
CA GLY A 105 -4.84 29.43 -9.64
C GLY A 105 -5.51 30.80 -9.63
N ARG A 106 -4.73 31.87 -9.39
CA ARG A 106 -5.21 33.25 -9.33
C ARG A 106 -4.45 34.14 -10.30
N ASP A 107 -5.13 35.10 -10.91
CA ASP A 107 -4.49 36.10 -11.76
C ASP A 107 -3.72 37.15 -10.94
N ALA A 108 -3.04 38.09 -11.60
CA ALA A 108 -2.26 39.13 -10.94
C ALA A 108 -3.10 40.09 -10.07
N ARG A 109 -4.44 40.13 -10.26
CA ARG A 109 -5.37 40.92 -9.45
C ARG A 109 -5.93 40.14 -8.26
N GLY A 110 -5.62 38.84 -8.18
CA GLY A 110 -6.11 37.93 -7.15
C GLY A 110 -7.43 37.24 -7.51
N ASP A 111 -7.95 37.48 -8.71
CA ASP A 111 -9.17 36.85 -9.23
C ASP A 111 -8.90 35.40 -9.61
N THR A 112 -9.95 34.58 -9.63
CA THR A 112 -9.80 33.17 -9.99
C THR A 112 -9.46 33.01 -11.47
N LEU A 113 -8.39 32.28 -11.76
CA LEU A 113 -7.92 32.08 -13.12
C LEU A 113 -8.95 31.32 -13.95
N LYS A 114 -9.30 31.84 -15.14
CA LYS A 114 -10.33 31.24 -16.00
C LYS A 114 -9.87 29.95 -16.68
N HIS A 115 -8.62 29.91 -17.13
CA HIS A 115 -8.07 28.82 -17.93
C HIS A 115 -6.79 28.26 -17.31
N VAL A 116 -6.52 26.98 -17.56
CA VAL A 116 -5.24 26.33 -17.19
C VAL A 116 -4.05 27.14 -17.73
N PRO A 117 -3.05 27.52 -16.89
CA PRO A 117 -1.93 28.37 -17.30
C PRO A 117 -0.82 27.63 -18.06
N VAL A 118 -0.97 26.30 -18.27
CA VAL A 118 0.02 25.46 -18.95
C VAL A 118 -0.52 24.92 -20.27
N PRO A 119 0.35 24.66 -21.27
CA PRO A 119 -0.07 24.10 -22.55
C PRO A 119 -0.79 22.75 -22.38
N ILE A 120 -1.99 22.64 -22.96
CA ILE A 120 -2.76 21.39 -22.94
C ILE A 120 -2.25 20.49 -24.06
N THR A 121 -1.45 19.49 -23.69
CA THR A 121 -0.94 18.46 -24.60
C THR A 121 -1.58 17.10 -24.30
N MET A 122 -1.54 16.17 -25.25
CA MET A 122 -2.01 14.80 -25.01
C MET A 122 -1.22 14.10 -23.88
N GLN A 123 0.05 14.45 -23.69
CA GLN A 123 0.84 13.95 -22.57
C GLN A 123 0.28 14.46 -21.23
N LEU A 124 -0.06 15.76 -21.15
CA LEU A 124 -0.70 16.34 -19.96
C LEU A 124 -2.04 15.69 -19.68
N LEU A 125 -2.87 15.48 -20.70
CA LEU A 125 -4.19 14.84 -20.55
C LEU A 125 -4.07 13.38 -20.08
N LYS A 126 -3.15 12.59 -20.66
CA LYS A 126 -2.89 11.22 -20.21
C LYS A 126 -2.39 11.18 -18.76
N ARG A 127 -1.52 12.13 -18.39
CA ARG A 127 -1.07 12.28 -17.00
C ARG A 127 -2.22 12.65 -16.07
N GLY A 128 -3.07 13.59 -16.49
CA GLY A 128 -4.28 13.99 -15.79
C GLY A 128 -5.23 12.84 -15.56
N GLN A 129 -5.49 12.03 -16.58
CA GLN A 129 -6.28 10.80 -16.50
C GLN A 129 -5.70 9.82 -15.48
N GLN A 130 -4.39 9.56 -15.55
CA GLN A 130 -3.72 8.65 -14.61
C GLN A 130 -3.92 9.13 -13.17
N ARG A 131 -3.69 10.42 -12.90
CA ARG A 131 -3.78 11.00 -11.56
C ARG A 131 -5.23 11.08 -11.07
N PHE A 132 -6.17 11.44 -11.95
CA PHE A 132 -7.59 11.43 -11.65
C PHE A 132 -8.08 10.03 -11.27
N ASN A 133 -7.67 9.00 -12.01
CA ASN A 133 -8.04 7.62 -11.71
C ASN A 133 -7.54 7.16 -10.35
N ILE A 134 -6.36 7.60 -9.92
CA ILE A 134 -5.77 7.25 -8.62
C ILE A 134 -6.47 7.98 -7.47
N TYR A 135 -6.63 9.31 -7.56
CA TYR A 135 -7.01 10.13 -6.40
C TYR A 135 -8.48 10.57 -6.39
N CYS A 136 -9.10 10.76 -7.56
CA CYS A 136 -10.40 11.42 -7.68
C CYS A 136 -11.52 10.42 -8.00
N SER A 137 -11.25 9.44 -8.86
CA SER A 137 -12.26 8.47 -9.32
C SER A 137 -12.91 7.62 -8.23
N PRO A 138 -12.28 7.30 -7.08
CA PRO A 138 -12.94 6.58 -6.01
C PRO A 138 -14.21 7.27 -5.49
N CYS A 139 -14.24 8.62 -5.51
CA CYS A 139 -15.42 9.40 -5.09
C CYS A 139 -16.19 9.95 -6.31
N HIS A 140 -15.50 10.45 -7.33
CA HIS A 140 -16.12 11.14 -8.46
C HIS A 140 -16.49 10.25 -9.65
N SER A 141 -16.19 8.94 -9.56
CA SER A 141 -16.23 7.96 -10.66
C SER A 141 -15.23 8.27 -11.79
N ARG A 142 -15.03 7.32 -12.70
CA ARG A 142 -14.15 7.49 -13.86
C ARG A 142 -14.73 8.41 -14.93
N VAL A 143 -16.06 8.52 -14.97
CA VAL A 143 -16.79 9.38 -15.92
C VAL A 143 -17.13 10.74 -15.32
N GLY A 144 -16.89 10.97 -14.03
CA GLY A 144 -17.11 12.28 -13.40
C GLY A 144 -18.56 12.57 -13.00
N ASP A 145 -19.40 11.54 -12.92
CA ASP A 145 -20.82 11.65 -12.54
C ASP A 145 -21.07 11.70 -11.03
N GLY A 146 -20.01 11.55 -10.22
CA GLY A 146 -20.10 11.59 -8.77
C GLY A 146 -20.57 10.27 -8.13
N LYS A 147 -20.61 9.16 -8.89
CA LYS A 147 -21.04 7.84 -8.41
C LYS A 147 -19.86 6.89 -8.22
N GLY A 148 -18.78 7.38 -7.61
CA GLY A 148 -17.60 6.55 -7.32
C GLY A 148 -17.89 5.43 -6.31
N ILE A 149 -16.98 4.46 -6.22
CA ILE A 149 -17.12 3.30 -5.32
C ILE A 149 -17.34 3.71 -3.86
N VAL A 150 -16.72 4.79 -3.39
CA VAL A 150 -16.84 5.28 -2.00
C VAL A 150 -18.28 5.73 -1.68
N VAL A 151 -19.01 6.25 -2.66
CA VAL A 151 -20.40 6.69 -2.49
C VAL A 151 -21.33 5.50 -2.22
N GLN A 152 -21.00 4.32 -2.72
CA GLN A 152 -21.76 3.09 -2.46
C GLN A 152 -21.68 2.65 -0.99
N TYR A 153 -20.70 3.16 -0.24
CA TYR A 153 -20.53 2.92 1.20
C TYR A 153 -21.07 4.06 2.07
N ASN A 154 -22.18 4.67 1.65
CA ASN A 154 -22.92 5.69 2.39
C ASN A 154 -22.15 7.02 2.63
N PHE A 155 -21.18 7.34 1.77
CA PHE A 155 -20.55 8.65 1.74
C PHE A 155 -21.42 9.65 0.96
N LEU A 156 -21.45 10.92 1.39
CA LEU A 156 -22.25 11.95 0.70
C LEU A 156 -21.75 12.11 -0.75
N PRO A 157 -22.61 11.90 -1.77
CA PRO A 157 -22.17 11.93 -3.15
C PRO A 157 -21.62 13.32 -3.53
N PRO A 158 -20.42 13.38 -4.16
CA PRO A 158 -19.95 14.62 -4.73
C PRO A 158 -20.83 15.03 -5.93
N PRO A 159 -20.86 16.33 -6.29
CA PRO A 159 -21.59 16.79 -7.45
C PRO A 159 -20.98 16.24 -8.75
N THR A 160 -21.83 15.97 -9.74
CA THR A 160 -21.41 15.63 -11.11
C THR A 160 -20.68 16.80 -11.78
N PHE A 161 -19.54 16.52 -12.41
CA PHE A 161 -18.79 17.52 -13.17
C PHE A 161 -19.53 18.01 -14.41
N HIS A 162 -20.54 17.25 -14.87
CA HIS A 162 -21.32 17.54 -16.07
C HIS A 162 -22.45 18.55 -15.84
N SER A 163 -22.66 19.00 -14.61
CA SER A 163 -23.62 20.08 -14.31
C SER A 163 -23.15 21.41 -14.89
N ASP A 164 -24.07 22.20 -15.46
CA ASP A 164 -23.72 23.51 -16.06
C ASP A 164 -23.00 24.44 -15.09
N ARG A 165 -23.39 24.40 -13.81
CA ARG A 165 -22.70 25.14 -12.76
C ARG A 165 -21.21 24.80 -12.70
N LEU A 166 -20.82 23.52 -12.78
CA LEU A 166 -19.42 23.10 -12.71
C LEU A 166 -18.70 23.13 -14.07
N ARG A 167 -19.43 23.19 -15.18
CA ARG A 167 -18.84 23.48 -16.49
C ARG A 167 -18.41 24.94 -16.59
N ASN A 168 -19.18 25.85 -16.00
CA ASN A 168 -18.96 27.30 -16.11
C ASN A 168 -18.10 27.92 -15.00
N VAL A 169 -17.64 27.14 -14.00
CA VAL A 169 -16.68 27.68 -13.01
C VAL A 169 -15.31 27.93 -13.68
N PRO A 170 -14.49 28.87 -13.17
CA PRO A 170 -13.10 29.04 -13.63
C PRO A 170 -12.21 27.83 -13.32
N ASP A 171 -11.19 27.57 -14.13
CA ASP A 171 -10.23 26.46 -13.90
C ASP A 171 -9.46 26.59 -12.58
N GLY A 172 -9.12 27.82 -12.19
CA GLY A 172 -8.46 28.14 -10.92
C GLY A 172 -9.31 27.77 -9.71
N TYR A 173 -10.65 27.74 -9.84
CA TYR A 173 -11.54 27.31 -8.76
C TYR A 173 -11.39 25.81 -8.53
N ILE A 174 -11.38 25.01 -9.60
CA ILE A 174 -11.18 23.55 -9.52
C ILE A 174 -9.79 23.25 -8.95
N PHE A 175 -8.75 23.97 -9.39
CA PHE A 175 -7.41 23.87 -8.84
C PHE A 175 -7.36 24.17 -7.33
N SER A 176 -8.06 25.23 -6.89
CA SER A 176 -8.16 25.61 -5.48
C SER A 176 -8.89 24.54 -4.66
N VAL A 177 -9.97 23.95 -5.20
CA VAL A 177 -10.69 22.85 -4.54
C VAL A 177 -9.78 21.64 -4.33
N ILE A 178 -8.96 21.25 -5.31
CA ILE A 178 -8.01 20.15 -5.13
C ILE A 178 -6.93 20.53 -4.10
N THR A 179 -6.50 21.78 -4.10
CA THR A 179 -5.43 22.27 -3.23
C THR A 179 -5.87 22.46 -1.79
N ASN A 180 -7.05 23.00 -1.54
CA ASN A 180 -7.49 23.43 -0.21
C ASN A 180 -8.61 22.55 0.34
N GLY A 181 -9.25 21.72 -0.49
CA GLY A 181 -10.48 21.03 -0.15
C GLY A 181 -11.69 21.97 -0.23
N ILE A 182 -12.89 21.40 -0.09
CA ILE A 182 -14.13 22.16 0.05
C ILE A 182 -15.18 21.33 0.78
N ARG A 183 -15.71 21.87 1.89
CA ARG A 183 -16.73 21.18 2.71
C ARG A 183 -16.25 19.77 3.09
N ASN A 184 -16.90 18.74 2.55
CA ASN A 184 -16.60 17.32 2.83
C ASN A 184 -15.46 16.76 1.97
N MET A 185 -14.98 17.50 0.96
CA MET A 185 -13.83 17.09 0.16
C MET A 185 -12.54 17.54 0.83
N PRO A 186 -11.63 16.62 1.20
CA PRO A 186 -10.37 16.98 1.83
C PRO A 186 -9.40 17.67 0.85
N SER A 187 -8.37 18.31 1.41
CA SER A 187 -7.25 18.81 0.62
C SER A 187 -6.38 17.66 0.10
N TYR A 188 -5.93 17.79 -1.15
CA TYR A 188 -4.97 16.87 -1.77
C TYR A 188 -3.58 17.51 -2.00
N ARG A 189 -3.29 18.67 -1.40
CA ARG A 189 -2.04 19.42 -1.65
C ARG A 189 -0.76 18.68 -1.26
N HIS A 190 -0.86 17.75 -0.32
CA HIS A 190 0.28 17.00 0.21
C HIS A 190 0.56 15.73 -0.60
N GLN A 191 -0.46 15.17 -1.25
CA GLN A 191 -0.37 13.96 -2.05
C GLN A 191 -0.16 14.26 -3.55
N ILE A 192 -0.65 15.41 -4.04
CA ILE A 192 -0.64 15.76 -5.46
C ILE A 192 0.21 17.02 -5.70
N SER A 193 1.19 16.89 -6.60
CA SER A 193 2.03 18.00 -7.03
C SER A 193 1.22 19.12 -7.72
N VAL A 194 1.78 20.32 -7.84
CA VAL A 194 1.11 21.45 -8.51
C VAL A 194 0.88 21.15 -10.00
N ALA A 195 1.88 20.57 -10.67
CA ALA A 195 1.77 20.15 -12.06
C ALA A 195 0.65 19.11 -12.25
N ASP A 196 0.60 18.09 -11.39
CA ASP A 196 -0.43 17.04 -11.48
C ASP A 196 -1.84 17.58 -11.18
N ARG A 197 -1.96 18.61 -10.34
CA ARG A 197 -3.25 19.30 -10.13
C ARG A 197 -3.76 19.97 -11.39
N TRP A 198 -2.91 20.69 -12.13
CA TRP A 198 -3.30 21.27 -13.42
C TRP A 198 -3.60 20.21 -14.48
N ALA A 199 -2.86 19.10 -14.48
CA ALA A 199 -3.16 17.98 -15.36
C ALA A 199 -4.54 17.37 -15.07
N ILE A 200 -4.90 17.23 -13.79
CA ILE A 200 -6.24 16.78 -13.38
C ILE A 200 -7.30 17.78 -13.83
N VAL A 201 -7.10 19.09 -13.63
CA VAL A 201 -8.05 20.11 -14.08
C VAL A 201 -8.28 20.02 -15.59
N ALA A 202 -7.22 19.93 -16.39
CA ALA A 202 -7.32 19.75 -17.84
C ALA A 202 -8.09 18.46 -18.20
N TYR A 203 -7.87 17.36 -17.48
CA TYR A 203 -8.62 16.12 -17.70
C TYR A 203 -10.09 16.22 -17.30
N VAL A 204 -10.42 16.94 -16.22
CA VAL A 204 -11.81 17.22 -15.85
C VAL A 204 -12.52 18.01 -16.95
N ARG A 205 -11.84 18.97 -17.60
CA ARG A 205 -12.41 19.67 -18.77
C ARG A 205 -12.62 18.75 -19.96
N ALA A 206 -11.69 17.84 -20.22
CA ALA A 206 -11.86 16.83 -21.26
C ALA A 206 -13.06 15.91 -20.96
N LEU A 207 -13.25 15.50 -19.71
CA LEU A 207 -14.42 14.72 -19.28
C LEU A 207 -15.72 15.49 -19.52
N GLN A 208 -15.77 16.77 -19.14
CA GLN A 208 -16.93 17.63 -19.39
C GLN A 208 -17.25 17.75 -20.88
N ARG A 209 -16.24 17.90 -21.74
CA ARG A 209 -16.45 17.93 -23.19
C ARG A 209 -16.91 16.58 -23.75
N SER A 210 -16.41 15.46 -23.20
CA SER A 210 -16.77 14.11 -23.67
C SER A 210 -18.26 13.77 -23.54
N GLN A 211 -18.98 14.38 -22.58
CA GLN A 211 -20.41 14.16 -22.36
C GLN A 211 -21.30 15.22 -23.00
N HIS A 212 -20.69 16.23 -23.65
CA HIS A 212 -21.36 17.40 -24.21
C HIS A 212 -20.77 17.80 -25.56
N ALA A 213 -20.21 16.84 -26.29
CA ALA A 213 -19.67 17.07 -27.62
C ALA A 213 -20.83 17.34 -28.59
N THR A 214 -20.70 18.38 -29.41
CA THR A 214 -21.65 18.68 -30.49
C THR A 214 -21.06 18.28 -31.84
N LEU A 215 -21.88 18.23 -32.90
CA LEU A 215 -21.39 17.97 -34.27
C LEU A 215 -20.36 19.02 -34.73
N ASP A 216 -20.40 20.22 -34.17
CA ASP A 216 -19.41 21.28 -34.45
C ASP A 216 -18.00 20.92 -33.92
N ASP A 217 -17.91 20.03 -32.93
CA ASP A 217 -16.63 19.58 -32.37
C ASP A 217 -15.92 18.56 -33.26
N LEU A 218 -16.61 18.00 -34.26
CA LEU A 218 -16.05 17.02 -35.19
C LEU A 218 -15.26 17.73 -36.31
N PRO A 219 -14.13 17.13 -36.76
CA PRO A 219 -13.49 17.51 -38.02
C PRO A 219 -14.50 17.44 -39.17
N GLU A 220 -14.35 18.33 -40.16
CA GLU A 220 -15.28 18.46 -41.29
C GLU A 220 -15.50 17.12 -42.00
N GLU A 221 -14.44 16.33 -42.14
CA GLU A 221 -14.48 15.01 -42.78
C GLU A 221 -15.44 14.06 -42.05
N ILE A 222 -15.34 13.98 -40.72
CA ILE A 222 -16.18 13.10 -39.89
C ILE A 222 -17.61 13.65 -39.81
N ARG A 223 -17.78 14.97 -39.80
CA ARG A 223 -19.10 15.59 -39.81
C ARG A 223 -19.88 15.24 -41.08
N SER A 224 -19.23 15.34 -42.25
CA SER A 224 -19.86 15.01 -43.54
C SER A 224 -20.27 13.54 -43.67
N GLU A 225 -19.47 12.62 -43.11
CA GLU A 225 -19.82 11.19 -43.03
C GLU A 225 -21.05 10.97 -42.17
N TYR A 226 -21.07 11.53 -40.95
CA TYR A 226 -22.21 11.45 -40.04
C TYR A 226 -23.48 12.06 -40.65
N GLU A 227 -23.41 13.25 -41.25
CA GLU A 227 -24.58 13.90 -41.86
C GLU A 227 -25.16 13.05 -43.01
N SER A 228 -24.31 12.43 -43.84
CA SER A 228 -24.74 11.55 -44.92
C SER A 228 -25.38 10.23 -44.44
N GLU A 229 -25.05 9.77 -43.22
CA GLU A 229 -25.56 8.51 -42.64
C GLU A 229 -26.96 8.68 -42.04
N PHE A 230 -27.36 9.90 -41.66
CA PHE A 230 -28.65 10.21 -41.04
C PHE A 230 -29.64 10.94 -41.97
N GLU A 231 -29.31 11.12 -43.25
CA GLU A 231 -30.16 11.79 -44.26
C GLU A 231 -31.05 10.80 -45.06
N TYR A 232 -31.41 9.64 -44.49
CA TYR A 232 -32.32 8.63 -45.10
C TYR A 232 -33.63 8.47 -44.32
#